data_AF-A0A2E3HPB3-F1
#
_entry.id   AF-A0A2E3HPB3-F1
#
_cell.length_a   1.000
_cell.length_b   1.000
_cell.length_c   1.000
_cell.angle_alpha   90.00
_cell.angle_beta   90.00
_cell.angle_gamma   90.00
#
_symmetry.space_group_name_H-M   'P 1'
#
loop_
_entity.id
_entity.type
_entity.pdbx_description
1 polymer ?
#
loop_
_entity_poly.entity_id
_entity_poly.type
_entity_poly.pdbx_seq_one_letter_code
_entity_poly.pdbx_strand_id
1 'polypeptide(L)'
;MLLLKAKQIHLTSLKKKVIKMTGPKIYTKKGEDGTTGLFSGERVNKHNIRIKTCGNLDELNVWIGMIRNFKMDKNTQNTLITIQQELMSIAAQLSDHRAYEVSKKKHTLKPTDKNNVVFLENQIDLISKELPELKNFIIPGGYRIISHTHLARCSCRKVERLISELNDKESVPNVIIAYINRLSDYLFTLAIKFTYDMDVSEIKWIS
;
A
#
# COMPACT_ATOMS: atom_id res chain seq x y z
N MET A 1 35.75 46.41 7.55
CA MET A 1 36.65 45.29 7.88
C MET A 1 35.89 44.35 8.80
N LEU A 2 35.10 43.46 8.19
CA LEU A 2 34.02 42.70 8.81
C LEU A 2 34.56 41.50 9.60
N LEU A 3 34.08 41.42 10.84
CA LEU A 3 34.38 40.42 11.86
C LEU A 3 33.87 39.03 11.49
N LEU A 4 34.75 38.04 11.65
CA LEU A 4 34.44 36.64 11.93
C LEU A 4 33.41 36.52 13.07
N LYS A 5 32.22 35.98 12.77
CA LYS A 5 31.37 35.30 13.75
C LYS A 5 30.76 34.05 13.12
N ALA A 6 31.28 32.91 13.56
CA ALA A 6 30.64 31.61 13.44
C ALA A 6 29.19 31.72 13.95
N LYS A 7 28.22 31.45 13.08
CA LYS A 7 26.82 31.28 13.47
C LYS A 7 26.54 29.79 13.53
N GLN A 8 26.57 29.29 14.76
CA GLN A 8 25.90 28.09 15.23
C GLN A 8 24.55 27.95 14.49
N ILE A 9 24.41 26.98 13.60
CA ILE A 9 23.12 26.64 13.01
C ILE A 9 22.29 26.04 14.15
N HIS A 10 21.36 26.84 14.65
CA HIS A 10 20.42 26.48 15.69
C HIS A 10 19.63 25.26 15.22
N LEU A 11 19.89 24.10 15.86
CA LEU A 11 18.94 23.00 15.94
C LEU A 11 17.68 23.55 16.62
N THR A 12 16.73 24.03 15.82
CA THR A 12 15.40 24.41 16.28
C THR A 12 14.71 23.15 16.78
N SER A 13 14.63 23.06 18.11
CA SER A 13 13.83 22.14 18.90
C SER A 13 12.50 21.80 18.23
N LEU A 14 12.40 20.58 17.70
CA LEU A 14 11.12 19.91 17.47
C LEU A 14 10.48 19.72 18.85
N LYS A 15 9.63 20.66 19.27
CA LYS A 15 8.79 20.49 20.46
C LYS A 15 7.93 19.23 20.24
N LYS A 16 8.32 18.11 20.87
CA LYS A 16 7.47 16.91 20.93
C LYS A 16 6.12 17.32 21.51
N LYS A 17 5.08 17.35 20.67
CA LYS A 17 3.70 17.43 21.15
C LYS A 17 3.50 16.16 21.98
N VAL A 18 3.43 16.29 23.31
CA VAL A 18 3.10 15.17 24.17
C VAL A 18 1.64 14.82 23.88
N ILE A 19 1.44 13.84 23.01
CA ILE A 19 0.11 13.27 22.75
C ILE A 19 -0.23 12.47 24.01
N LYS A 20 -1.02 13.05 24.92
CA LYS A 20 -1.64 12.27 25.99
C LYS A 20 -2.61 11.30 25.33
N MET A 21 -2.42 10.00 25.51
CA MET A 21 -3.36 8.98 25.06
C MET A 21 -4.61 9.00 25.96
N THR A 22 -5.48 9.98 25.75
CA THR A 22 -6.80 10.06 26.40
C THR A 22 -7.81 9.34 25.52
N GLY A 23 -7.92 8.01 25.71
CA GLY A 23 -8.86 7.15 25.01
C GLY A 23 -8.96 5.79 25.70
N PRO A 24 -9.95 4.96 25.32
CA PRO A 24 -10.02 3.59 25.81
C PRO A 24 -8.70 2.85 25.54
N LYS A 25 -8.34 1.94 26.45
CA LYS A 25 -7.12 1.11 26.29
C LYS A 25 -7.18 0.41 24.94
N ILE A 26 -6.08 0.49 24.18
CA ILE A 26 -5.96 -0.18 22.88
C ILE A 26 -6.12 -1.70 23.02
N TYR A 27 -5.58 -2.29 24.10
CA TYR A 27 -5.76 -3.70 24.40
C TYR A 27 -7.07 -3.95 25.16
N THR A 28 -7.90 -4.86 24.64
CA THR A 28 -9.19 -5.23 25.26
C THR A 28 -9.19 -6.65 25.83
N LYS A 29 -8.16 -7.45 25.56
CA LYS A 29 -8.04 -8.89 25.89
C LYS A 29 -9.11 -9.81 25.25
N LYS A 30 -10.11 -9.24 24.57
CA LYS A 30 -11.21 -9.98 23.96
C LYS A 30 -10.79 -10.96 22.86
N GLY A 31 -9.55 -10.92 22.35
CA GLY A 31 -9.08 -11.83 21.31
C GLY A 31 -8.02 -12.82 21.79
N GLU A 32 -7.83 -13.00 23.09
CA GLU A 32 -6.87 -13.97 23.65
C GLU A 32 -7.33 -15.43 23.43
N ASP A 33 -8.62 -15.63 23.19
CA ASP A 33 -9.25 -16.91 22.81
C ASP A 33 -9.01 -17.31 21.35
N GLY A 34 -8.22 -16.53 20.59
CA GLY A 34 -7.95 -16.77 19.17
C GLY A 34 -9.03 -16.28 18.22
N THR A 35 -10.07 -15.59 18.71
CA THR A 35 -11.14 -15.01 17.88
C THR A 35 -11.09 -13.48 17.83
N THR A 36 -11.82 -12.88 16.89
CA THR A 36 -11.93 -11.43 16.71
C THR A 36 -13.33 -11.04 16.24
N GLY A 37 -13.76 -9.82 16.54
CA GLY A 37 -15.06 -9.29 16.11
C GLY A 37 -14.99 -8.64 14.72
N LEU A 38 -15.99 -8.89 13.88
CA LEU A 38 -16.27 -8.14 12.66
C LEU A 38 -17.09 -6.89 12.97
N PHE A 39 -17.22 -6.00 11.99
CA PHE A 39 -18.04 -4.78 12.15
C PHE A 39 -19.51 -5.09 12.42
N SER A 40 -20.03 -6.22 11.92
CA SER A 40 -21.38 -6.70 12.23
C SER A 40 -21.61 -7.16 13.67
N GLY A 41 -20.54 -7.30 14.47
CA GLY A 41 -20.59 -7.91 15.80
C GLY A 41 -20.40 -9.42 15.81
N GLU A 42 -20.36 -10.07 14.64
CA GLU A 42 -20.01 -11.49 14.49
C GLU A 42 -18.58 -11.74 14.99
N ARG A 43 -18.33 -12.90 15.62
CA ARG A 43 -16.98 -13.32 16.01
C ARG A 43 -16.49 -14.43 15.11
N VAL A 44 -15.26 -14.28 14.61
CA VAL A 44 -14.60 -15.25 13.75
C VAL A 44 -13.21 -15.60 14.29
N ASN A 45 -12.68 -16.76 13.91
CA ASN A 45 -11.29 -17.11 14.19
C ASN A 45 -10.34 -16.09 13.54
N LYS A 46 -9.21 -15.77 14.19
CA LYS A 46 -8.20 -14.86 13.61
C LYS A 46 -7.56 -15.39 12.32
N HIS A 47 -7.61 -16.70 12.09
CA HIS A 47 -7.15 -17.34 10.86
C HIS A 47 -8.22 -17.40 9.76
N ASN A 48 -9.42 -16.84 10.00
CA ASN A 48 -10.46 -16.71 8.98
C ASN A 48 -9.89 -15.97 7.74
N ILE A 49 -10.25 -16.44 6.55
CA ILE A 49 -9.71 -15.92 5.28
C ILE A 49 -9.91 -14.40 5.14
N ARG A 50 -11.04 -13.86 5.60
CA ARG A 50 -11.33 -12.43 5.57
C ARG A 50 -10.35 -11.62 6.43
N ILE A 51 -10.13 -12.07 7.67
CA ILE A 51 -9.18 -11.44 8.59
C ILE A 51 -7.75 -11.53 8.03
N LYS A 52 -7.38 -12.69 7.47
CA LYS A 52 -6.10 -12.90 6.81
C LYS A 52 -5.92 -11.93 5.64
N THR A 53 -6.92 -11.76 4.79
CA THR A 53 -6.90 -10.82 3.65
C THR A 53 -6.74 -9.37 4.13
N CYS A 54 -7.55 -8.92 5.09
CA CYS A 54 -7.42 -7.58 5.66
C CYS A 54 -6.05 -7.33 6.30
N GLY A 55 -5.49 -8.30 7.02
CA GLY A 55 -4.15 -8.19 7.60
C GLY A 55 -3.03 -8.09 6.55
N ASN A 56 -3.17 -8.79 5.42
CA ASN A 56 -2.18 -8.71 4.34
C ASN A 56 -2.33 -7.41 3.52
N LEU A 57 -3.53 -6.85 3.41
CA LEU A 57 -3.74 -5.50 2.87
C LEU A 57 -3.04 -4.44 3.73
N ASP A 58 -3.11 -4.57 5.06
CA ASP A 58 -2.42 -3.68 5.99
C ASP A 58 -0.89 -3.84 5.87
N GLU A 59 -0.38 -5.07 5.76
CA GLU A 59 1.04 -5.34 5.50
C GLU A 59 1.52 -4.66 4.19
N LEU A 60 0.76 -4.80 3.09
CA LEU A 60 1.04 -4.13 1.83
C LEU A 60 1.05 -2.60 2.00
N ASN A 61 0.10 -2.06 2.75
CA ASN A 61 0.00 -0.64 3.02
C ASN A 61 1.23 -0.10 3.76
N VAL A 62 1.78 -0.88 4.71
CA VAL A 62 3.03 -0.56 5.42
C VAL A 62 4.23 -0.57 4.46
N TRP A 63 4.33 -1.55 3.55
CA TRP A 63 5.39 -1.57 2.53
C TRP A 63 5.38 -0.30 1.66
N ILE A 64 4.20 0.15 1.23
CA ILE A 64 4.05 1.40 0.48
C ILE A 64 4.47 2.61 1.35
N GLY A 65 4.10 2.61 2.62
CA GLY A 65 4.55 3.61 3.58
C GLY A 65 6.07 3.67 3.72
N MET A 66 6.76 2.53 3.69
CA MET A 66 8.23 2.46 3.73
C MET A 66 8.87 3.03 2.47
N ILE A 67 8.31 2.77 1.28
CA ILE A 67 8.81 3.32 0.01
C ILE A 67 8.74 4.84 0.02
N ARG A 68 7.67 5.42 0.56
CA ARG A 68 7.46 6.89 0.67
C ARG A 68 8.47 7.63 1.54
N ASN A 69 9.32 6.92 2.31
CA ASN A 69 10.38 7.53 3.12
C ASN A 69 11.64 7.88 2.29
N PHE A 70 11.71 7.41 1.05
CA PHE A 70 12.81 7.74 0.14
C PHE A 70 12.53 9.03 -0.64
N LYS A 71 13.57 9.67 -1.17
CA LYS A 71 13.44 10.84 -2.03
C LYS A 71 12.87 10.42 -3.38
N MET A 72 11.78 11.07 -3.82
CA MET A 72 11.13 10.86 -5.11
C MET A 72 10.41 12.14 -5.56
N ASP A 73 9.91 12.17 -6.79
CA ASP A 73 9.13 13.29 -7.30
C ASP A 73 7.76 13.41 -6.59
N LYS A 74 7.17 14.60 -6.68
CA LYS A 74 5.91 14.91 -5.98
C LYS A 74 4.72 14.11 -6.52
N ASN A 75 4.71 13.80 -7.81
CA ASN A 75 3.63 13.01 -8.40
C ASN A 75 3.64 11.59 -7.83
N THR A 76 4.79 10.91 -7.86
CA THR A 76 4.96 9.57 -7.27
C THR A 76 4.60 9.56 -5.79
N GLN A 77 5.08 10.54 -5.00
CA GLN A 77 4.76 10.62 -3.58
C GLN A 77 3.25 10.74 -3.31
N ASN A 78 2.54 11.56 -4.09
CA ASN A 78 1.10 11.73 -3.98
C ASN A 78 0.35 10.48 -4.43
N THR A 79 0.76 9.85 -5.53
CA THR A 79 0.18 8.60 -6.04
C THR A 79 0.26 7.49 -4.99
N LEU A 80 1.41 7.34 -4.31
CA LEU A 80 1.54 6.36 -3.23
C LEU A 80 0.61 6.68 -2.05
N ILE A 81 0.39 7.95 -1.68
CA ILE A 81 -0.58 8.34 -0.64
C ILE A 81 -2.01 7.93 -1.06
N THR A 82 -2.40 8.22 -2.30
CA THR A 82 -3.71 7.84 -2.83
C THR A 82 -3.89 6.32 -2.80
N ILE A 83 -2.86 5.56 -3.14
CA ILE A 83 -2.90 4.08 -3.06
C ILE A 83 -3.05 3.62 -1.60
N GLN A 84 -2.33 4.20 -0.64
CA GLN A 84 -2.49 3.83 0.78
C GLN A 84 -3.91 4.08 1.29
N GLN A 85 -4.51 5.22 0.91
CA GLN A 85 -5.90 5.54 1.24
C GLN A 85 -6.87 4.54 0.61
N GLU A 86 -6.64 4.17 -0.65
CA GLU A 86 -7.47 3.18 -1.34
C GLU A 86 -7.35 1.78 -0.72
N LEU A 87 -6.15 1.36 -0.33
CA LEU A 87 -5.94 0.09 0.38
C LEU A 87 -6.67 0.06 1.73
N MET A 88 -6.70 1.17 2.47
CA MET A 88 -7.50 1.29 3.69
C MET A 88 -9.01 1.18 3.40
N SER A 89 -9.49 1.84 2.34
CA SER A 89 -10.88 1.74 1.89
C SER A 89 -11.24 0.32 1.48
N ILE A 90 -10.38 -0.38 0.74
CA ILE A 90 -10.57 -1.78 0.35
C ILE A 90 -10.58 -2.69 1.59
N ALA A 91 -9.65 -2.51 2.53
CA ALA A 91 -9.61 -3.29 3.76
C ALA A 91 -10.90 -3.10 4.59
N ALA A 92 -11.43 -1.87 4.66
CA ALA A 92 -12.70 -1.59 5.31
C ALA A 92 -13.89 -2.26 4.58
N GLN A 93 -13.93 -2.20 3.24
CA GLN A 93 -14.96 -2.85 2.43
C GLN A 93 -14.93 -4.39 2.55
N LEU A 94 -13.75 -4.98 2.74
CA LEU A 94 -13.57 -6.42 2.94
C LEU A 94 -13.64 -6.85 4.40
N SER A 95 -13.78 -5.93 5.36
CA SER A 95 -13.79 -6.29 6.80
C SER A 95 -15.03 -7.06 7.25
N ASP A 96 -16.12 -7.01 6.48
CA ASP A 96 -17.38 -7.71 6.76
C ASP A 96 -18.07 -8.08 5.44
N HIS A 97 -18.79 -9.20 5.38
CA HIS A 97 -19.52 -9.62 4.17
C HIS A 97 -20.59 -8.61 3.75
N ARG A 98 -21.14 -7.83 4.69
CA ARG A 98 -22.07 -6.72 4.43
C ARG A 98 -21.37 -5.38 4.25
N ALA A 99 -20.07 -5.25 4.58
CA ALA A 99 -19.42 -3.94 4.64
C ALA A 99 -19.46 -3.21 3.30
N TYR A 100 -19.21 -3.90 2.18
CA TYR A 100 -19.26 -3.30 0.84
C TYR A 100 -20.65 -2.73 0.49
N GLU A 101 -21.71 -3.51 0.73
CA GLU A 101 -23.08 -3.07 0.47
C GLU A 101 -23.51 -1.95 1.44
N VAL A 102 -23.07 -2.03 2.70
CA VAL A 102 -23.35 -1.00 3.71
C VAL A 102 -22.61 0.29 3.40
N SER A 103 -21.35 0.26 2.96
CA SER A 103 -20.61 1.46 2.56
C SER A 103 -21.26 2.15 1.38
N LYS A 104 -21.75 1.36 0.41
CA LYS A 104 -22.49 1.88 -0.74
C LYS A 104 -23.81 2.53 -0.32
N LYS A 105 -24.56 1.94 0.61
CA LYS A 105 -25.88 2.43 1.05
C LYS A 105 -25.81 3.60 2.04
N LYS A 106 -24.83 3.62 2.95
CA LYS A 106 -24.74 4.62 4.02
C LYS A 106 -23.82 5.80 3.68
N HIS A 107 -23.16 5.81 2.52
CA HIS A 107 -22.15 6.81 2.14
C HIS A 107 -21.04 7.03 3.20
N THR A 108 -20.83 6.06 4.09
CA THR A 108 -19.85 6.18 5.18
C THR A 108 -18.42 6.06 4.68
N LEU A 109 -18.22 5.42 3.52
CA LEU A 109 -16.96 5.29 2.82
C LEU A 109 -17.24 5.35 1.31
N LYS A 110 -16.39 6.03 0.54
CA LYS A 110 -16.47 6.00 -0.92
C LYS A 110 -16.07 4.58 -1.38
N PRO A 111 -16.97 3.81 -2.03
CA PRO A 111 -16.61 2.49 -2.53
C PRO A 111 -15.55 2.58 -3.62
N THR A 112 -14.69 1.56 -3.72
CA THR A 112 -13.75 1.42 -4.82
C THR A 112 -14.52 1.30 -6.13
N ASP A 113 -14.15 2.12 -7.11
CA ASP A 113 -14.83 2.19 -8.41
C ASP A 113 -13.85 2.02 -9.58
N LYS A 114 -14.38 2.03 -10.81
CA LYS A 114 -13.56 1.85 -12.02
C LYS A 114 -12.54 2.97 -12.21
N ASN A 115 -12.80 4.18 -11.73
CA ASN A 115 -11.88 5.31 -11.85
C ASN A 115 -10.61 5.06 -11.01
N ASN A 116 -10.71 4.32 -9.90
CA ASN A 116 -9.53 3.92 -9.14
C ASN A 116 -8.60 3.00 -9.96
N VAL A 117 -9.16 2.10 -10.77
CA VAL A 117 -8.37 1.23 -11.66
C VAL A 117 -7.76 2.04 -12.80
N VAL A 118 -8.56 2.87 -13.46
CA VAL A 118 -8.10 3.78 -14.53
C VAL A 118 -7.03 4.74 -14.03
N PHE A 119 -7.11 5.18 -12.78
CA PHE A 119 -6.06 5.98 -12.16
C PHE A 119 -4.71 5.26 -12.16
N LEU A 120 -4.68 3.97 -11.77
CA LEU A 120 -3.44 3.18 -11.80
C LEU A 120 -2.93 2.98 -13.23
N GLU A 121 -3.81 2.68 -14.18
CA GLU A 121 -3.48 2.53 -15.60
C GLU A 121 -2.82 3.80 -16.14
N ASN A 122 -3.42 4.96 -15.88
CA ASN A 122 -2.85 6.25 -16.28
C ASN A 122 -1.48 6.50 -15.64
N GLN A 123 -1.26 6.12 -14.38
CA GLN A 123 0.05 6.26 -13.73
C GLN A 123 1.09 5.29 -14.32
N ILE A 124 0.69 4.07 -14.67
CA ILE A 124 1.55 3.11 -15.39
C ILE A 124 1.95 3.70 -16.74
N ASP A 125 0.99 4.22 -17.51
CA ASP A 125 1.24 4.78 -18.83
C ASP A 125 2.15 6.01 -18.77
N LEU A 126 1.97 6.87 -17.77
CA LEU A 126 2.82 8.04 -17.56
C LEU A 126 4.28 7.63 -17.32
N ILE A 127 4.51 6.68 -16.40
CA ILE A 127 5.86 6.20 -16.11
C ILE A 127 6.46 5.49 -17.32
N SER A 128 5.67 4.63 -17.98
CA SER A 128 6.16 3.81 -19.10
C SER A 128 6.64 4.64 -20.29
N LYS A 129 6.06 5.84 -20.50
CA LYS A 129 6.50 6.79 -21.55
C LYS A 129 7.89 7.38 -21.29
N GLU A 130 8.35 7.41 -20.06
CA GLU A 130 9.67 7.94 -19.67
C GLU A 130 10.77 6.87 -19.73
N LEU A 131 10.39 5.59 -19.81
CA LEU A 131 11.32 4.47 -19.70
C LEU A 131 11.77 3.97 -21.09
N PRO A 132 13.04 3.54 -21.22
CA PRO A 132 13.46 2.80 -22.39
C PRO A 132 12.73 1.45 -22.47
N GLU A 133 12.66 0.90 -23.68
CA GLU A 133 12.06 -0.42 -23.90
C GLU A 133 12.75 -1.50 -23.03
N LEU A 134 11.96 -2.22 -22.25
CA LEU A 134 12.43 -3.31 -21.41
C LEU A 134 12.69 -4.55 -22.27
N LYS A 135 13.95 -4.80 -22.63
CA LYS A 135 14.32 -5.92 -23.53
C LYS A 135 14.55 -7.26 -22.83
N ASN A 136 14.77 -7.26 -21.51
CA ASN A 136 15.12 -8.46 -20.75
C ASN A 136 14.42 -8.45 -19.38
N PHE A 137 14.21 -9.62 -18.80
CA PHE A 137 13.83 -9.71 -17.39
C PHE A 137 14.98 -9.22 -16.50
N ILE A 138 14.64 -8.44 -15.48
CA ILE A 138 15.59 -7.88 -14.53
C ILE A 138 15.48 -8.65 -13.21
N ILE A 139 16.62 -8.97 -12.61
CA ILE A 139 16.67 -9.53 -11.26
C ILE A 139 16.28 -8.43 -10.26
N PRO A 140 15.25 -8.64 -9.43
CA PRO A 140 14.76 -7.61 -8.51
C PRO A 140 15.80 -7.30 -7.44
N GLY A 141 16.32 -6.07 -7.41
CA GLY A 141 17.33 -5.67 -6.43
C GLY A 141 18.15 -4.44 -6.84
N GLY A 142 19.39 -4.37 -6.37
CA GLY A 142 20.34 -3.30 -6.70
C GLY A 142 20.32 -2.11 -5.75
N TYR A 143 19.13 -1.60 -5.39
CA TYR A 143 18.99 -0.51 -4.41
C TYR A 143 17.86 -0.77 -3.41
N ARG A 144 17.93 -0.12 -2.24
CA ARG A 144 16.95 -0.33 -1.14
C ARG A 144 15.53 0.01 -1.58
N ILE A 145 15.31 1.16 -2.23
CA ILE A 145 13.98 1.56 -2.69
C ILE A 145 13.43 0.56 -3.71
N ILE A 146 14.24 0.12 -4.68
CA ILE A 146 13.87 -0.87 -5.71
C ILE A 146 13.47 -2.19 -5.06
N SER A 147 14.28 -2.65 -4.10
CA SER A 147 14.03 -3.90 -3.37
C SER A 147 12.73 -3.81 -2.56
N HIS A 148 12.49 -2.69 -1.85
CA HIS A 148 11.25 -2.46 -1.13
C HIS A 148 10.03 -2.40 -2.06
N THR A 149 10.15 -1.78 -3.24
CA THR A 149 9.08 -1.75 -4.23
C THR A 149 8.76 -3.14 -4.78
N HIS A 150 9.77 -3.99 -5.01
CA HIS A 150 9.53 -5.39 -5.37
C HIS A 150 8.95 -6.22 -4.22
N LEU A 151 9.33 -5.96 -2.96
CA LEU A 151 8.68 -6.59 -1.80
C LEU A 151 7.20 -6.20 -1.70
N ALA A 152 6.88 -4.92 -1.92
CA ALA A 152 5.51 -4.45 -2.00
C ALA A 152 4.75 -5.16 -3.13
N ARG A 153 5.34 -5.29 -4.32
CA ARG A 153 4.76 -6.03 -5.45
C ARG A 153 4.47 -7.50 -5.09
N CYS A 154 5.41 -8.19 -4.44
CA CYS A 154 5.22 -9.57 -3.99
C CYS A 154 4.11 -9.69 -2.94
N SER A 155 4.04 -8.74 -1.99
CA SER A 155 2.96 -8.66 -0.99
C SER A 155 1.61 -8.38 -1.66
N CYS A 156 1.57 -7.51 -2.67
CA CYS A 156 0.36 -7.23 -3.47
C CYS A 156 -0.16 -8.49 -4.17
N ARG A 157 0.72 -9.28 -4.79
CA ARG A 157 0.33 -10.56 -5.41
C ARG A 157 -0.11 -11.60 -4.38
N LYS A 158 0.42 -11.55 -3.16
CA LYS A 158 -0.06 -12.39 -2.04
C LYS A 158 -1.48 -12.00 -1.65
N VAL A 159 -1.77 -10.71 -1.51
CA VAL A 159 -3.11 -10.17 -1.29
C VAL A 159 -4.07 -10.59 -2.41
N GLU A 160 -3.64 -10.48 -3.68
CA GLU A 160 -4.43 -10.89 -4.85
C GLU A 160 -4.92 -12.34 -4.72
N ARG A 161 -4.03 -13.28 -4.37
CA ARG A 161 -4.40 -14.69 -4.16
C ARG A 161 -5.36 -14.88 -2.99
N LEU A 162 -5.18 -14.15 -1.90
CA LEU A 162 -6.08 -14.21 -0.73
C LEU A 162 -7.47 -13.64 -1.04
N ILE A 163 -7.54 -12.59 -1.86
CA ILE A 163 -8.80 -12.04 -2.35
C ILE A 163 -9.49 -13.05 -3.27
N SER A 164 -8.75 -13.74 -4.14
CA SER A 164 -9.30 -14.82 -4.96
C SER A 164 -9.86 -15.96 -4.10
N GLU A 165 -9.11 -16.42 -3.10
CA GLU A 165 -9.58 -17.46 -2.15
C GLU A 165 -10.80 -17.00 -1.35
N LEU A 166 -10.85 -15.71 -0.96
CA LEU A 166 -12.02 -15.13 -0.33
C LEU A 166 -13.22 -15.12 -1.28
N ASN A 167 -13.01 -14.77 -2.55
CA ASN A 167 -14.06 -14.69 -3.57
C ASN A 167 -14.70 -16.05 -3.87
N ASP A 168 -13.95 -17.15 -3.75
CA ASP A 168 -14.47 -18.51 -3.90
C ASP A 168 -15.48 -18.88 -2.79
N LYS A 169 -15.37 -18.24 -1.61
CA LYS A 169 -16.24 -18.49 -0.45
C LYS A 169 -17.33 -17.45 -0.29
N GLU A 170 -17.02 -16.19 -0.57
CA GLU A 170 -17.88 -15.03 -0.35
C GLU A 170 -17.65 -14.00 -1.46
N SER A 171 -18.72 -13.56 -2.13
CA SER A 171 -18.62 -12.66 -3.28
C SER A 171 -17.81 -11.38 -2.97
N VAL A 172 -16.71 -11.18 -3.70
CA VAL A 172 -15.91 -9.96 -3.68
C VAL A 172 -16.23 -9.12 -4.93
N PRO A 173 -16.38 -7.79 -4.81
CA PRO A 173 -16.55 -6.93 -5.98
C PRO A 173 -15.40 -7.06 -6.98
N ASN A 174 -15.71 -7.36 -8.23
CA ASN A 174 -14.73 -7.51 -9.32
C ASN A 174 -13.80 -6.30 -9.48
N VAL A 175 -14.27 -5.10 -9.15
CA VAL A 175 -13.46 -3.87 -9.21
C VAL A 175 -12.29 -3.88 -8.21
N ILE A 176 -12.46 -4.51 -7.04
CA ILE A 176 -11.38 -4.67 -6.05
C ILE A 176 -10.33 -5.65 -6.57
N ILE A 177 -10.77 -6.76 -7.17
CA ILE A 177 -9.89 -7.75 -7.79
C ILE A 177 -9.05 -7.08 -8.89
N ALA A 178 -9.71 -6.33 -9.78
CA ALA A 178 -9.04 -5.59 -10.85
C ALA A 178 -8.05 -4.55 -10.30
N TYR A 179 -8.42 -3.80 -9.26
CA TYR A 179 -7.54 -2.80 -8.65
C TYR A 179 -6.26 -3.43 -8.08
N ILE A 180 -6.37 -4.53 -7.33
CA ILE A 180 -5.21 -5.19 -6.70
C ILE A 180 -4.30 -5.83 -7.76
N ASN A 181 -4.88 -6.43 -8.80
CA ASN A 181 -4.13 -6.94 -9.94
C ASN A 181 -3.32 -5.80 -10.61
N ARG A 182 -3.99 -4.69 -10.95
CA ARG A 182 -3.36 -3.52 -11.58
C ARG A 182 -2.35 -2.81 -10.69
N LEU A 183 -2.56 -2.82 -9.36
CA LEU A 183 -1.59 -2.28 -8.41
C LEU A 183 -0.27 -3.06 -8.45
N SER A 184 -0.32 -4.37 -8.68
CA SER A 184 0.91 -5.16 -8.84
C SER A 184 1.70 -4.78 -10.09
N ASP A 185 1.02 -4.42 -11.18
CA ASP A 185 1.64 -3.87 -12.40
C ASP A 185 2.27 -2.51 -12.11
N TYR A 186 1.54 -1.60 -11.45
CA TYR A 186 2.05 -0.29 -11.07
C TYR A 186 3.32 -0.38 -10.20
N LEU A 187 3.33 -1.27 -9.20
CA LEU A 187 4.49 -1.49 -8.36
C LEU A 187 5.69 -2.06 -9.14
N PHE A 188 5.44 -2.89 -10.16
CA PHE A 188 6.51 -3.33 -11.06
C PHE A 188 7.07 -2.15 -11.86
N THR A 189 6.21 -1.40 -12.55
CA THR A 189 6.60 -0.23 -13.35
C THR A 189 7.34 0.82 -12.52
N LEU A 190 6.90 1.05 -11.28
CA LEU A 190 7.57 1.95 -10.34
C LEU A 190 8.98 1.46 -9.94
N ALA A 191 9.16 0.15 -9.77
CA ALA A 191 10.48 -0.41 -9.48
C ALA A 191 11.44 -0.22 -10.67
N ILE A 192 10.95 -0.36 -11.90
CA ILE A 192 11.74 -0.07 -13.12
C ILE A 192 12.08 1.41 -13.18
N LYS A 193 11.12 2.29 -12.90
CA LYS A 193 11.38 3.74 -12.82
C LYS A 193 12.49 4.08 -11.84
N PHE A 194 12.46 3.54 -10.62
CA PHE A 194 13.52 3.79 -9.65
C PHE A 194 14.86 3.21 -10.07
N THR A 195 14.87 2.12 -10.83
CA THR A 195 16.12 1.58 -11.40
C THR A 195 16.72 2.57 -12.40
N TYR A 196 15.88 3.12 -13.29
CA TYR A 196 16.26 4.12 -14.27
C TYR A 196 16.70 5.45 -13.65
N ASP A 197 15.89 6.04 -12.76
CA ASP A 197 16.16 7.32 -12.10
C ASP A 197 17.46 7.31 -11.28
N MET A 198 17.87 6.13 -10.79
CA MET A 198 19.06 5.97 -9.95
C MET A 198 20.27 5.45 -10.72
N ASP A 199 20.18 5.30 -12.04
CA ASP A 199 21.24 4.77 -12.91
C ASP A 199 21.82 3.44 -12.39
N VAL A 200 20.95 2.57 -11.87
CA VAL A 200 21.36 1.28 -11.33
C VAL A 200 21.52 0.31 -12.49
N SER A 201 22.70 -0.29 -12.61
CA SER A 201 22.96 -1.30 -13.64
C SER A 201 22.00 -2.48 -13.49
N GLU A 202 21.16 -2.69 -14.50
CA GLU A 202 20.22 -3.80 -14.53
C GLU A 202 20.97 -5.14 -14.64
N ILE A 203 20.78 -6.01 -13.65
CA ILE A 203 21.24 -7.39 -13.74
C ILE A 203 20.20 -8.16 -14.54
N LYS A 204 20.51 -8.43 -15.80
CA LYS A 204 19.67 -9.21 -16.69
C LYS A 204 19.63 -10.66 -16.23
N TRP A 205 18.45 -11.25 -16.25
CA TRP A 205 18.32 -12.69 -16.15
C TRP A 205 18.65 -13.30 -17.51
N ILE A 206 19.78 -14.02 -17.59
CA ILE A 206 20.22 -14.74 -18.79
C ILE A 206 19.69 -16.17 -18.67
N SER A 207 18.80 -16.55 -19.59
CA SER A 207 18.30 -17.93 -19.75
C SER A 207 19.11 -18.71 -20.76
#